data_AF-A0A0F8EIC2-F1
#
_entry.id   AF-A0A0F8EIC2-F1
#
_cell.length_a   1.000
_cell.length_b   1.000
_cell.length_c   1.000
_cell.angle_alpha   90.00
_cell.angle_beta   90.00
_cell.angle_gamma   90.00
#
_symmetry.space_group_name_H-M   'P 1'
#
loop_
_entity.id
_entity.type
_entity.pdbx_description
1 polymer ?
#
loop_
_entity_poly.entity_id
_entity_poly.type
_entity_poly.pdbx_seq_one_letter_code
_entity_poly.pdbx_strand_id
1 'polypeptide(L)'
;MTLQSWNDTKTEQAILDFLAKVSDENSPDYIPPTERIAAFDNDGTLGVEQAGARPGLSSSGQAVEHVKADPSLTQQVPWAVAAFLKGVSKAWEGTTPDKYEAYEAEVRRSWPPRSTHASIGPGPNSSTSQFTNLS
;
A
#
# COMPACT_ATOMS: atom_id res chain seq x y z
N MET A 1 -5.44 -25.12 14.63
CA MET A 1 -5.57 -23.99 13.68
C MET A 1 -4.25 -23.92 12.92
N THR A 2 -4.25 -23.80 11.59
CA THR A 2 -3.00 -23.75 10.81
C THR A 2 -3.05 -22.57 9.85
N LEU A 3 -1.92 -21.90 9.63
CA LEU A 3 -1.80 -20.78 8.71
C LEU A 3 -1.14 -21.27 7.42
N GLN A 4 -1.95 -21.79 6.49
CA GLN A 4 -1.48 -22.58 5.34
C GLN A 4 -0.47 -21.89 4.41
N SER A 5 -0.43 -20.55 4.40
CA SER A 5 0.52 -19.77 3.58
C SER A 5 1.69 -19.20 4.37
N TRP A 6 1.84 -19.58 5.64
CA TRP A 6 2.93 -19.15 6.51
C TRP A 6 4.01 -20.21 6.57
N ASN A 7 5.26 -19.76 6.66
CA ASN A 7 6.38 -20.63 6.93
C ASN A 7 6.43 -20.94 8.42
N ASP A 8 6.76 -22.19 8.77
CA ASP A 8 6.99 -22.64 10.14
C ASP A 8 8.13 -21.84 10.77
N THR A 9 7.76 -20.81 11.52
CA THR A 9 8.66 -19.80 12.07
C THR A 9 8.17 -19.38 13.45
N LYS A 10 9.07 -18.79 14.25
CA LYS A 10 8.73 -18.26 15.58
C LYS A 10 7.58 -17.25 15.54
N THR A 11 7.43 -16.51 14.45
CA THR A 11 6.34 -15.54 14.28
C THR A 11 4.99 -16.24 14.13
N GLU A 12 4.90 -17.27 13.28
CA GLU A 12 3.68 -18.06 13.14
C GLU A 12 3.28 -18.68 14.49
N GLN A 13 4.24 -19.32 15.17
CA GLN A 13 3.99 -19.94 16.47
C GLN A 13 3.49 -18.94 17.52
N ALA A 14 4.10 -17.75 17.58
CA ALA A 14 3.67 -16.71 18.51
C ALA A 14 2.22 -16.24 18.25
N ILE A 15 1.80 -16.14 16.99
CA ILE A 15 0.42 -15.80 16.63
C ILE A 15 -0.53 -16.90 17.10
N LEU A 16 -0.21 -18.16 16.83
CA LEU A 16 -1.05 -19.30 17.21
C LEU A 16 -1.16 -19.45 18.74
N ASP A 17 -0.05 -19.29 19.45
CA ASP A 17 -0.01 -19.35 20.92
C ASP A 17 -0.83 -18.23 21.55
N PHE A 18 -0.74 -17.01 21.01
CA PHE A 18 -1.56 -15.88 21.46
C PHE A 18 -3.05 -16.17 21.24
N LEU A 19 -3.43 -16.61 20.04
CA LEU A 19 -4.82 -16.95 19.73
C LEU A 19 -5.37 -18.05 20.64
N ALA A 20 -4.58 -19.08 20.94
CA ALA A 20 -4.97 -20.15 21.86
C ALA A 20 -5.27 -19.60 23.26
N LYS A 21 -4.39 -18.74 23.79
CA LYS A 21 -4.56 -18.14 25.13
C LYS A 21 -5.78 -17.24 25.25
N VAL A 22 -6.03 -16.38 24.26
CA VAL A 22 -7.13 -15.40 24.34
C VAL A 22 -8.50 -15.96 23.94
N SER A 23 -8.53 -17.18 23.38
CA SER A 23 -9.78 -17.82 22.95
C SER A 23 -10.26 -18.95 23.85
N ASP A 24 -9.42 -19.49 24.74
CA ASP A 24 -9.81 -20.49 25.74
C ASP A 24 -10.53 -19.83 26.93
N GLU A 25 -11.80 -20.17 27.14
CA GLU A 25 -12.65 -19.63 28.22
C GLU A 25 -12.11 -19.92 29.64
N ASN A 26 -11.23 -20.90 29.78
CA ASN A 26 -10.60 -21.24 31.06
C ASN A 26 -9.24 -20.55 31.25
N SER A 27 -8.74 -19.86 30.24
CA SER A 27 -7.47 -19.15 30.29
C SER A 27 -7.63 -17.85 31.10
N PRO A 28 -6.64 -17.49 31.94
CA PRO A 28 -6.63 -16.20 32.60
C PRO A 28 -6.52 -15.02 31.62
N ASP A 29 -6.09 -15.28 30.38
CA ASP A 29 -5.95 -14.28 29.31
C ASP A 29 -7.17 -14.25 28.37
N TYR A 30 -8.28 -14.95 28.69
CA TYR A 30 -9.46 -15.01 27.85
C TYR A 30 -10.03 -13.62 27.53
N ILE A 31 -10.29 -13.38 26.24
CA ILE A 31 -10.96 -12.17 25.77
C ILE A 31 -12.31 -12.59 25.16
N PRO A 32 -13.44 -12.00 25.58
CA PRO A 32 -14.75 -12.32 25.02
C PRO A 32 -14.79 -11.97 23.51
N PRO A 33 -15.51 -12.73 22.66
CA PRO A 33 -15.51 -12.51 21.21
C PRO A 33 -15.81 -11.06 20.77
N THR A 34 -16.64 -10.33 21.50
CA THR A 34 -17.00 -8.94 21.20
C THR A 34 -15.85 -7.94 21.36
N GLU A 35 -14.78 -8.32 22.06
CA GLU A 35 -13.62 -7.48 22.34
C GLU A 35 -12.37 -7.88 21.53
N ARG A 36 -12.45 -8.92 20.71
CA ARG A 36 -11.34 -9.43 19.89
C ARG A 36 -11.14 -8.59 18.62
N ILE A 37 -10.63 -7.37 18.79
CA ILE A 37 -10.37 -6.42 17.69
C ILE A 37 -8.87 -6.39 17.41
N ALA A 38 -8.48 -6.63 16.15
CA ALA A 38 -7.11 -6.49 15.67
C ALA A 38 -7.04 -5.40 14.59
N ALA A 39 -6.08 -4.49 14.70
CA ALA A 39 -5.82 -3.44 13.71
C ALA A 39 -4.54 -3.78 12.95
N PHE A 40 -4.61 -3.69 11.63
CA PHE A 40 -3.48 -3.88 10.73
C PHE A 40 -3.24 -2.59 9.95
N ASP A 41 -1.97 -2.27 9.72
CA ASP A 41 -1.62 -1.24 8.74
C ASP A 41 -2.01 -1.71 7.32
N ASN A 42 -2.20 -0.78 6.39
CA ASN A 42 -2.61 -1.11 5.02
C ASN A 42 -1.41 -1.23 4.07
N ASP A 43 -0.67 -0.15 3.88
CA ASP A 43 0.39 -0.10 2.88
C ASP A 43 1.68 -0.72 3.46
N GLY A 44 2.27 -1.66 2.73
CA GLY A 44 3.45 -2.41 3.19
C GLY A 44 3.12 -3.60 4.11
N THR A 45 1.87 -3.70 4.59
CA THR A 45 1.39 -4.82 5.43
C THR A 45 0.34 -5.68 4.71
N LEU A 46 -0.78 -5.09 4.31
CA LEU A 46 -1.85 -5.79 3.56
C LEU A 46 -1.70 -5.63 2.04
N GLY A 47 -1.15 -4.50 1.60
CA GLY A 47 -0.87 -4.18 0.21
C GLY A 47 0.61 -3.88 -0.03
N VAL A 48 1.06 -4.04 -1.27
CA VAL A 48 2.43 -3.66 -1.66
C VAL A 48 2.59 -2.14 -1.60
N GLU A 49 3.59 -1.66 -0.86
CA GLU A 49 3.90 -0.22 -0.70
C GLU A 49 4.70 0.38 -1.86
N GLN A 50 5.22 -0.45 -2.77
CA GLN A 50 6.01 0.02 -3.91
C GLN A 50 5.10 0.66 -4.96
N ALA A 51 5.40 1.93 -5.29
CA ALA A 51 4.62 2.79 -6.17
C ALA A 51 4.34 2.21 -7.57
N GLY A 52 5.15 1.28 -8.07
CA GLY A 52 4.93 0.62 -9.36
C GLY A 52 3.96 -0.57 -9.32
N ALA A 53 3.70 -1.15 -8.15
CA ALA A 53 2.90 -2.36 -7.99
C ALA A 53 1.47 -2.08 -7.48
N ARG A 54 1.17 -0.87 -7.02
CA ARG A 54 -0.17 -0.43 -6.63
C ARG A 54 -0.83 0.29 -7.81
N PRO A 55 -1.89 -0.24 -8.43
CA PRO A 55 -2.67 0.50 -9.42
C PRO A 55 -3.48 1.58 -8.69
N GLY A 56 -2.87 2.72 -8.40
CA GLY A 56 -3.50 3.90 -7.82
C GLY A 56 -3.33 5.11 -8.73
N LEU A 57 -4.39 5.93 -8.81
CA LEU A 57 -4.62 7.24 -9.46
C LEU A 57 -3.61 7.78 -10.50
N SER A 58 -2.30 7.74 -10.25
CA SER A 58 -1.24 8.02 -11.23
C SER A 58 -1.37 7.17 -12.50
N SER A 59 -1.74 5.90 -12.36
CA SER A 59 -2.01 5.01 -13.52
C SER A 59 -3.20 5.48 -14.37
N SER A 60 -4.16 6.18 -13.76
CA SER A 60 -5.31 6.75 -14.47
C SER A 60 -4.90 7.98 -15.29
N GLY A 61 -4.05 8.86 -14.74
CA GLY A 61 -3.49 9.98 -15.50
C GLY A 61 -2.60 9.52 -16.66
N GLN A 62 -1.81 8.47 -16.46
CA GLN A 62 -0.99 7.85 -17.50
C GLN A 62 -1.83 7.19 -18.60
N ALA A 63 -3.05 6.72 -18.31
CA ALA A 63 -3.89 6.06 -19.29
C ALA A 63 -4.22 6.94 -20.52
N VAL A 64 -4.37 8.26 -20.32
CA VAL A 64 -4.57 9.20 -21.44
C VAL A 64 -3.32 9.29 -22.31
N GLU A 65 -2.13 9.34 -21.71
CA GLU A 65 -0.86 9.38 -22.45
C GLU A 65 -0.56 8.06 -23.16
N HIS A 66 -0.88 6.92 -22.55
CA HIS A 66 -0.76 5.61 -23.20
C HIS A 66 -1.67 5.47 -24.42
N VAL A 67 -2.91 5.99 -24.37
CA VAL A 67 -3.80 6.02 -25.54
C VAL A 67 -3.31 6.98 -26.62
N LYS A 68 -2.70 8.12 -26.26
CA LYS A 68 -2.06 9.00 -27.25
C LYS A 68 -0.88 8.31 -27.93
N ALA A 69 -0.07 7.56 -27.17
CA ALA A 69 1.10 6.84 -27.67
C ALA A 69 0.71 5.61 -28.51
N ASP A 70 -0.38 4.94 -28.17
CA ASP A 70 -0.94 3.82 -28.93
C ASP A 70 -2.46 4.00 -29.14
N PRO A 71 -2.87 4.66 -30.25
CA PRO A 71 -4.27 4.83 -30.58
C PRO A 71 -5.02 3.51 -30.84
N SER A 72 -4.34 2.39 -31.06
CA SER A 72 -5.00 1.09 -31.27
C SER A 72 -5.71 0.60 -30.00
N LEU A 73 -5.29 1.08 -28.83
CA LEU A 73 -5.93 0.79 -27.53
C LEU A 73 -7.40 1.24 -27.49
N THR A 74 -7.82 2.21 -28.31
CA THR A 74 -9.23 2.63 -28.40
C THR A 74 -10.14 1.61 -29.08
N GLN A 75 -9.57 0.59 -29.72
CA GLN A 75 -10.34 -0.46 -30.38
C GLN A 75 -10.81 -1.54 -29.41
N GLN A 76 -10.24 -1.60 -28.20
CA GLN A 76 -10.66 -2.51 -27.16
C GLN A 76 -11.99 -2.02 -26.56
N VAL A 77 -13.04 -2.83 -26.65
CA VAL A 77 -14.39 -2.54 -26.08
C VAL A 77 -14.78 -1.05 -26.21
N PRO A 78 -15.06 -0.56 -27.43
CA PRO A 78 -15.03 0.88 -27.75
C PRO A 78 -15.89 1.78 -26.86
N TRP A 79 -17.07 1.29 -26.44
CA TRP A 79 -17.96 2.06 -25.55
C TRP A 79 -17.36 2.24 -24.16
N ALA A 80 -16.66 1.22 -23.63
CA ALA A 80 -16.07 1.25 -22.30
C ALA A 80 -14.83 2.13 -22.27
N VAL A 81 -13.97 2.04 -23.31
CA VAL A 81 -12.80 2.91 -23.43
C VAL A 81 -13.22 4.37 -23.65
N ALA A 82 -14.24 4.64 -24.46
CA ALA A 82 -14.76 6.00 -24.62
C ALA A 82 -15.32 6.57 -23.30
N ALA A 83 -16.08 5.77 -22.54
CA ALA A 83 -16.60 6.19 -21.23
C ALA A 83 -15.48 6.44 -20.21
N PHE A 84 -14.49 5.56 -20.16
CA PHE A 84 -13.32 5.68 -19.28
C PHE A 84 -12.48 6.92 -19.61
N LEU A 85 -12.11 7.11 -20.87
CA LEU A 85 -11.32 8.26 -21.31
C LEU A 85 -12.05 9.58 -21.02
N LYS A 86 -13.36 9.65 -21.27
CA LYS A 86 -14.16 10.83 -20.92
C LYS A 86 -14.14 11.12 -19.41
N GLY A 87 -14.26 10.09 -18.58
CA GLY A 87 -14.22 10.23 -17.12
C GLY A 87 -12.86 10.71 -16.62
N VAL A 88 -11.79 10.07 -17.09
CA VAL A 88 -10.41 10.43 -16.72
C VAL A 88 -10.05 11.82 -17.24
N SER A 89 -10.28 12.13 -18.52
CA SER A 89 -9.98 13.45 -19.07
C SER A 89 -10.66 14.57 -18.27
N LYS A 90 -11.93 14.37 -17.89
CA LYS A 90 -12.67 15.33 -17.06
C LYS A 90 -12.09 15.47 -15.65
N ALA A 91 -11.70 14.36 -15.02
CA ALA A 91 -11.07 14.37 -13.70
C ALA A 91 -9.70 15.05 -13.68
N TRP A 92 -9.02 15.10 -14.83
CA TRP A 92 -7.70 15.70 -15.01
C TRP A 92 -7.74 17.07 -15.71
N GLU A 93 -8.92 17.66 -15.95
CA GLU A 93 -9.04 18.99 -16.52
C GLU A 93 -8.29 20.04 -15.68
N GLY A 94 -7.37 20.78 -16.30
CA GLY A 94 -6.56 21.81 -15.64
C GLY A 94 -5.32 21.30 -14.90
N THR A 95 -5.08 19.99 -14.85
CA THR A 95 -3.88 19.38 -14.26
C THR A 95 -3.11 18.51 -15.27
N THR A 96 -1.89 18.10 -14.93
CA THR A 96 -1.07 17.14 -15.68
C THR A 96 -0.44 16.16 -14.67
N PRO A 97 0.02 14.97 -15.08
CA PRO A 97 0.75 14.08 -14.18
C PRO A 97 1.87 14.80 -13.42
N ASP A 98 2.73 15.56 -14.11
CA ASP A 98 3.82 16.33 -13.48
C ASP A 98 3.31 17.38 -12.48
N LYS A 99 2.21 18.09 -12.80
CA LYS A 99 1.62 19.09 -11.88
C LYS A 99 1.03 18.41 -10.65
N TYR A 100 0.41 17.25 -10.83
CA TYR A 100 -0.13 16.45 -9.73
C TYR A 100 0.99 15.89 -8.85
N GLU A 101 2.05 15.35 -9.44
CA GLU A 101 3.22 14.86 -8.71
C GLU A 101 3.93 15.99 -7.94
N ALA A 102 4.05 17.18 -8.53
CA ALA A 102 4.59 18.35 -7.85
C ALA A 102 3.70 18.78 -6.66
N TYR A 103 2.38 18.79 -6.84
CA TYR A 103 1.42 19.04 -5.77
C TYR A 103 1.51 17.99 -4.66
N GLU A 104 1.56 16.70 -4.99
CA GLU A 104 1.76 15.64 -4.01
C GLU A 104 3.08 15.79 -3.26
N ALA A 105 4.17 16.17 -3.93
CA ALA A 105 5.46 16.40 -3.30
C ALA A 105 5.42 17.59 -2.33
N GLU A 106 4.65 18.64 -2.64
CA GLU A 106 4.40 19.77 -1.74
C GLU A 106 3.56 19.36 -0.53
N VAL A 107 2.44 18.67 -0.74
CA VAL A 107 1.58 18.14 0.33
C VAL A 107 2.37 17.17 1.23
N ARG A 108 3.21 16.32 0.64
CA ARG A 108 4.07 15.39 1.39
C ARG A 108 5.12 16.12 2.23
N ARG A 109 5.56 17.30 1.80
CA ARG A 109 6.49 18.16 2.56
C ARG A 109 5.80 18.92 3.70
N SER A 110 4.50 19.19 3.57
CA SER A 110 3.72 19.88 4.62
C SER A 110 3.25 18.95 5.74
N TRP A 111 3.32 17.63 5.53
CA TRP A 111 3.08 16.66 6.60
C TRP A 111 4.18 16.71 7.67
N PRO A 112 3.84 16.52 8.96
CA PRO A 112 4.83 16.35 10.00
C PRO A 112 5.79 15.20 9.63
N PRO A 113 7.04 15.22 10.12
CA PRO A 113 8.02 14.18 9.81
C PRO A 113 7.40 12.82 10.10
N ARG A 114 7.47 11.91 9.11
CA ARG A 114 6.92 10.57 9.25
C ARG A 114 7.43 9.97 10.56
N SER A 115 6.53 9.36 11.32
CA SER A 115 6.92 8.35 12.28
C SER A 115 7.77 7.32 11.53
N THR A 116 9.09 7.33 11.73
CA THR A 116 9.93 6.26 11.24
C THR A 116 9.54 5.01 12.03
N HIS A 117 8.96 4.01 11.36
CA HIS A 117 8.96 2.68 11.94
C HIS A 117 10.42 2.31 12.23
N ALA A 118 10.69 1.74 13.40
CA ALA A 118 12.01 1.23 13.72
C ALA A 118 12.43 0.30 12.59
N SER A 119 13.53 0.63 11.90
CA SER A 119 14.05 -0.14 10.79
C SER A 119 14.25 -1.59 11.21
N ILE A 120 13.50 -2.52 10.60
CA ILE A 120 13.97 -3.92 10.49
C ILE A 120 15.22 -3.82 9.61
N GLY A 121 16.35 -4.31 10.12
CA GLY A 121 17.68 -4.11 9.54
C GLY A 121 17.79 -4.53 8.06
N PRO A 122 18.90 -4.15 7.39
CA PRO A 122 19.01 -4.24 5.95
C PRO A 122 18.97 -5.69 5.47
N GLY A 123 17.90 -6.05 4.75
CA GLY A 123 17.91 -7.17 3.81
C GLY A 123 18.76 -6.84 2.58
N PRO A 124 19.20 -7.84 1.80
CA PRO A 124 20.32 -7.74 0.86
C PRO A 124 20.15 -6.76 -0.32
N ASN A 125 19.02 -6.06 -0.44
CA ASN A 125 18.70 -5.18 -1.58
C ASN A 125 18.31 -3.75 -1.19
N SER A 126 18.81 -3.20 -0.07
CA SER A 126 18.55 -1.78 0.27
C SER A 126 19.73 -0.89 -0.10
N SER A 127 19.47 0.05 -1.00
CA SER A 127 20.37 1.17 -1.30
C SER A 127 20.52 2.05 -0.06
N THR A 128 21.78 2.29 0.27
CA THR A 128 22.25 3.05 1.43
C THR A 128 21.69 4.47 1.46
N SER A 129 21.18 4.89 2.62
CA SER A 129 21.25 6.28 3.06
C SER A 129 21.50 6.27 4.56
N GLN A 130 22.78 6.24 4.91
CA GLN A 130 23.26 6.48 6.26
C GLN A 130 23.20 7.99 6.54
N PHE A 131 22.66 8.36 7.69
CA PHE A 131 23.02 9.61 8.35
C PHE A 131 23.62 9.27 9.70
N THR A 132 24.96 9.25 9.76
CA THR A 132 25.70 9.40 11.01
C THR A 132 25.58 10.86 11.45
N ASN A 133 24.94 11.09 12.60
CA ASN A 133 25.12 12.34 13.34
C ASN A 133 26.58 12.41 13.80
N LEU A 134 27.28 13.48 13.43
CA LEU A 134 28.44 13.94 14.18
C LEU A 134 28.17 15.37 14.63
N SER A 135 28.00 15.47 15.96
CA SER A 135 28.07 16.63 16.86
C SER A 135 27.21 17.86 16.57
#